data_AF-A0A2G5QIG0-F1
#
_entry.id   AF-A0A2G5QIG0-F1
#
_cell.length_a   1.000
_cell.length_b   1.000
_cell.length_c   1.000
_cell.angle_alpha   90.00
_cell.angle_beta   90.00
_cell.angle_gamma   90.00
#
_symmetry.space_group_name_H-M   'P 1'
#
loop_
_entity.id
_entity.type
_entity.pdbx_description
1 polymer ?
#
loop_
_entity_poly.entity_id
_entity_poly.type
_entity_poly.pdbx_seq_one_letter_code
_entity_poly.pdbx_strand_id
1 'polypeptide(L)'
;MPILILIPFAAFFGCVLGQFYLVRQVRQALVARHPEVWREFSEKAWFIDNAIFSFVRKKRDLALNDPSLTAIADRMRKLQIVAIVAWAAYGVSIFAVGAH
;
A
#
# COMPACT_ATOMS: atom_id res chain seq x y z
N MET A 1 7.75 -27.64 -13.04
CA MET A 1 7.42 -26.81 -11.85
C MET A 1 7.98 -25.37 -11.97
N PRO A 2 7.38 -24.47 -12.77
CA PRO A 2 7.59 -23.02 -12.59
C PRO A 2 6.30 -22.18 -12.48
N ILE A 3 5.14 -22.70 -12.92
CA ILE A 3 3.88 -21.93 -12.97
C ILE A 3 3.34 -21.61 -11.57
N LEU A 4 3.52 -22.51 -10.60
CA LEU A 4 3.05 -22.31 -9.23
C LEU A 4 3.78 -21.18 -8.48
N ILE A 5 5.01 -20.83 -8.91
CA ILE A 5 5.80 -19.71 -8.35
C ILE A 5 5.40 -18.38 -9.03
N LEU A 6 4.96 -18.43 -10.29
CA LEU A 6 4.51 -17.26 -11.05
C LEU A 6 3.21 -16.66 -10.51
N ILE A 7 2.30 -17.47 -9.97
CA ILE A 7 1.01 -17.00 -9.41
C ILE A 7 1.24 -16.03 -8.22
N PRO A 8 1.95 -16.42 -7.15
CA PRO A 8 2.22 -15.51 -6.02
C PRO A 8 3.11 -14.31 -6.43
N PHE A 9 4.03 -14.48 -7.38
CA PHE A 9 4.80 -13.37 -7.94
C PHE A 9 3.90 -12.35 -8.67
N ALA A 10 3.03 -12.80 -9.57
CA ALA A 10 2.10 -11.94 -10.30
C ALA A 10 1.10 -11.25 -9.36
N ALA A 11 0.61 -11.97 -8.34
CA ALA A 11 -0.25 -11.40 -7.31
C ALA A 11 0.48 -10.32 -6.50
N PHE A 12 1.72 -10.56 -6.09
CA PHE A 12 2.55 -9.56 -5.41
C PHE A 12 2.79 -8.33 -6.29
N PHE A 13 3.17 -8.53 -7.56
CA PHE A 13 3.40 -7.45 -8.51
C PHE A 13 2.14 -6.61 -8.74
N GLY A 14 0.99 -7.25 -8.95
CA GLY A 14 -0.30 -6.58 -9.07
C GLY A 14 -0.67 -5.78 -7.81
N CYS A 15 -0.34 -6.30 -6.62
CA CYS A 15 -0.53 -5.56 -5.38
C CYS A 15 0.39 -4.33 -5.31
N VAL A 16 1.66 -4.43 -5.68
CA VAL A 16 2.57 -3.28 -5.69
C VAL A 16 2.06 -2.18 -6.63
N LEU A 17 1.62 -2.53 -7.84
CA LEU A 17 1.02 -1.57 -8.77
C LEU A 17 -0.24 -0.92 -8.20
N GLY A 18 -1.12 -1.73 -7.60
CA GLY A 18 -2.34 -1.23 -6.93
C GLY A 18 -2.02 -0.27 -5.78
N GLN A 19 -0.96 -0.53 -5.01
CA GLN A 19 -0.51 0.38 -3.95
C GLN A 19 -0.02 1.71 -4.52
N PHE A 20 0.80 1.71 -5.58
CA PHE A 20 1.24 2.94 -6.23
C PHE A 20 0.07 3.79 -6.74
N TYR A 21 -0.93 3.14 -7.35
CA TYR A 21 -2.14 3.82 -7.79
C TYR A 21 -2.91 4.45 -6.62
N LEU A 22 -3.10 3.70 -5.52
CA LEU A 22 -3.81 4.18 -4.34
C LEU A 22 -3.04 5.29 -3.61
N VAL A 23 -1.70 5.23 -3.54
CA VAL A 23 -0.87 6.32 -3.01
C VAL A 23 -1.15 7.62 -3.76
N ARG A 24 -1.21 7.55 -5.09
CA ARG A 24 -1.53 8.71 -5.92
C ARG A 24 -2.93 9.26 -5.63
N GLN A 25 -3.92 8.38 -5.43
CA GLN A 25 -5.28 8.81 -5.06
C GLN A 25 -5.33 9.47 -3.67
N VAL A 26 -4.67 8.88 -2.66
CA VAL A 26 -4.61 9.47 -1.31
C VAL A 26 -3.94 10.84 -1.37
N ARG A 27 -2.85 10.96 -2.11
CA ARG A 27 -2.16 12.25 -2.34
C ARG A 27 -3.10 13.28 -2.96
N GLN A 28 -3.78 12.95 -4.06
CA GLN A 28 -4.71 13.87 -4.72
C GLN A 28 -5.85 14.28 -3.79
N ALA A 29 -6.39 13.34 -3.03
CA ALA A 29 -7.44 13.61 -2.05
C ALA A 29 -6.96 14.54 -0.93
N LEU A 30 -5.74 14.34 -0.41
CA LEU A 30 -5.14 15.21 0.60
C LEU A 30 -4.90 16.62 0.06
N VAL A 31 -4.33 16.74 -1.14
CA VAL A 31 -4.09 18.06 -1.76
C VAL A 31 -5.40 18.83 -1.98
N ALA A 32 -6.45 18.13 -2.41
CA ALA A 32 -7.72 18.75 -2.76
C ALA A 32 -8.59 19.11 -1.54
N ARG A 33 -8.52 18.33 -0.46
CA ARG A 33 -9.47 18.43 0.66
C ARG A 33 -8.83 18.78 2.01
N HIS A 34 -7.55 18.48 2.19
CA HIS A 34 -6.79 18.73 3.42
C HIS A 34 -5.40 19.31 3.10
N PRO A 35 -5.32 20.45 2.38
CA PRO A 35 -4.07 21.00 1.87
C PRO A 35 -3.08 21.35 2.98
N GLU A 36 -3.55 21.72 4.17
CA GLU A 36 -2.74 21.99 5.36
C GLU A 36 -2.01 20.74 5.85
N VAL A 37 -2.69 19.59 5.88
CA VAL A 37 -2.09 18.31 6.25
C VAL A 37 -1.10 17.88 5.18
N TRP A 38 -1.46 18.03 3.91
CA TRP A 38 -0.57 17.74 2.79
C TRP A 38 0.72 18.56 2.86
N ARG A 39 0.61 19.86 3.15
CA ARG A 39 1.75 20.76 3.27
C ARG A 39 2.70 20.32 4.37
N GLU A 40 2.19 20.01 5.57
CA GLU A 40 3.00 19.51 6.68
C GLU A 40 3.77 18.24 6.32
N PHE A 41 3.13 17.32 5.59
CA PHE A 41 3.78 16.10 5.13
C PHE A 41 4.84 16.37 4.05
N SER A 42 4.55 17.24 3.10
CA SER A 42 5.46 17.56 2.00
C SER A 42 6.74 18.27 2.45
N GLU A 43 6.66 19.08 3.51
CA GLU A 43 7.81 19.80 4.07
C GLU A 43 8.73 18.88 4.89
N LYS A 44 8.18 17.83 5.52
CA LYS A 44 8.94 16.92 6.39
C LYS A 44 9.45 15.66 5.69
N ALA A 45 8.86 15.27 4.56
CA ALA A 45 9.13 13.98 3.95
C ALA A 45 10.15 14.07 2.81
N TRP A 46 11.27 13.35 2.95
CA TRP A 46 12.21 13.13 1.85
C TRP A 46 11.60 12.28 0.71
N PHE A 47 10.74 11.32 1.09
CA PHE A 47 9.97 10.49 0.17
C PHE A 47 8.48 10.60 0.46
N ILE A 48 7.79 11.34 -0.39
CA ILE A 48 6.35 11.60 -0.29
C ILE A 48 5.53 10.31 -0.26
N ASP A 49 5.86 9.34 -1.12
CA ASP A 49 5.11 8.09 -1.19
C ASP A 49 5.20 7.31 0.12
N ASN A 50 6.41 7.25 0.71
CA ASN A 50 6.60 6.63 2.03
C ASN A 50 5.82 7.36 3.14
N ALA A 51 5.72 8.68 3.07
CA ALA A 51 4.91 9.46 4.00
C ALA A 51 3.41 9.14 3.88
N ILE A 52 2.89 8.98 2.66
CA ILE A 52 1.52 8.54 2.40
C ILE A 52 1.29 7.13 2.95
N PHE A 53 2.23 6.20 2.72
CA PHE A 53 2.18 4.87 3.30
C PHE A 53 2.11 4.91 4.82
N SER A 54 2.94 5.73 5.46
CA SER A 54 2.96 5.93 6.91
C SER A 54 1.65 6.55 7.41
N PHE A 55 1.12 7.53 6.71
CA PHE A 55 -0.16 8.18 7.01
C PHE A 55 -1.31 7.16 7.04
N VAL A 56 -1.43 6.35 5.99
CA VAL A 56 -2.45 5.30 5.87
C VAL A 56 -2.26 4.21 6.92
N ARG A 57 -1.02 3.76 7.15
CA ARG A 57 -0.72 2.72 8.13
C ARG A 57 -1.00 3.18 9.56
N LYS A 58 -0.69 4.44 9.90
CA LYS A 58 -0.96 5.05 11.21
C LYS A 58 -2.43 5.46 11.40
N LYS A 59 -3.30 5.17 10.43
CA LYS A 59 -4.73 5.50 10.45
C LYS A 59 -5.01 7.00 10.67
N ARG A 60 -4.12 7.87 10.20
CA ARG A 60 -4.25 9.33 10.36
C ARG A 60 -5.42 9.91 9.55
N ASP A 61 -5.92 9.18 8.57
CA ASP A 61 -7.14 9.47 7.82
C ASP A 61 -8.38 9.59 8.71
N LEU A 62 -8.47 8.81 9.79
CA LEU A 62 -9.62 8.82 10.70
C LEU A 62 -9.75 10.14 11.47
N ALA A 63 -8.63 10.82 11.74
CA ALA A 63 -8.64 12.10 12.44
C ALA A 63 -9.21 13.25 11.59
N LEU A 64 -9.25 13.07 10.26
CA LEU A 64 -9.71 14.09 9.32
C LEU A 64 -11.21 14.04 9.05
N ASN A 65 -11.92 13.04 9.60
CA ASN A 65 -13.36 12.84 9.41
C ASN A 65 -13.81 12.91 7.93
N ASP A 66 -12.96 12.46 7.00
CA ASP A 66 -13.27 12.39 5.56
C ASP A 66 -13.56 10.93 5.16
N PRO A 67 -14.84 10.56 4.92
CA PRO A 67 -15.23 9.20 4.59
C PRO A 67 -14.61 8.70 3.29
N SER A 68 -14.41 9.61 2.33
CA SER A 68 -13.91 9.26 1.02
C SER A 68 -12.39 9.03 1.02
N LEU A 69 -11.65 9.81 1.81
CA LEU A 69 -10.23 9.57 2.08
C LEU A 69 -10.06 8.26 2.85
N THR A 70 -10.88 8.04 3.87
CA THR A 70 -10.88 6.82 4.68
C THR A 70 -11.12 5.58 3.82
N ALA A 71 -12.07 5.63 2.88
CA ALA A 71 -12.35 4.51 1.96
C ALA A 71 -11.18 4.19 1.02
N ILE A 72 -10.40 5.19 0.59
CA ILE A 72 -9.18 4.97 -0.21
C ILE A 72 -8.08 4.38 0.69
N ALA A 73 -7.88 4.94 1.88
CA ALA A 73 -6.91 4.47 2.87
C ALA A 73 -7.18 3.01 3.29
N ASP A 74 -8.44 2.64 3.49
CA ASP A 74 -8.83 1.26 3.81
C ASP A 74 -8.55 0.28 2.69
N ARG A 75 -8.82 0.66 1.44
CA ARG A 75 -8.45 -0.15 0.27
C ARG A 75 -6.93 -0.35 0.23
N MET A 76 -6.17 0.70 0.49
CA MET A 76 -4.70 0.63 0.53
C MET A 76 -4.20 -0.26 1.66
N ARG A 77 -4.80 -0.18 2.87
CA ARG A 77 -4.49 -1.09 4.00
C ARG A 77 -4.77 -2.56 3.64
N LYS A 78 -5.93 -2.86 3.06
CA LYS A 78 -6.28 -4.22 2.63
C LYS A 78 -5.28 -4.74 1.59
N LEU A 79 -4.92 -3.89 0.62
CA LEU A 79 -3.99 -4.27 -0.45
C LEU A 79 -2.55 -4.45 0.06
N GLN A 80 -2.14 -3.74 1.11
CA GLN A 80 -0.89 -4.02 1.84
C GLN A 80 -0.92 -5.38 2.54
N ILE A 81 -2.03 -5.73 3.19
CA ILE A 81 -2.17 -7.05 3.84
C ILE A 81 -2.08 -8.16 2.79
N VAL A 82 -2.81 -8.03 1.67
CA VAL A 82 -2.75 -9.01 0.57
C VAL A 82 -1.34 -9.12 0.00
N ALA A 83 -0.64 -8.00 -0.20
CA ALA A 83 0.75 -8.02 -0.68
C ALA A 83 1.69 -8.78 0.27
N ILE A 84 1.59 -8.52 1.59
CA ILE A 84 2.40 -9.18 2.61
C ILE A 84 2.11 -10.69 2.64
N VAL A 85 0.83 -11.07 2.60
CA VAL A 85 0.42 -12.49 2.58
C VAL A 85 0.91 -13.19 1.31
N ALA A 86 0.75 -12.56 0.14
CA ALA A 86 1.24 -13.09 -1.13
C ALA A 86 2.76 -13.25 -1.13
N TRP A 87 3.49 -12.28 -0.58
CA TRP A 87 4.95 -12.34 -0.46
C TRP A 87 5.40 -13.43 0.52
N ALA A 88 4.73 -13.60 1.66
CA ALA A 88 5.02 -14.67 2.60
C ALA A 88 4.76 -16.05 1.97
N ALA A 89 3.65 -16.22 1.26
CA ALA A 89 3.32 -17.45 0.53
C ALA A 89 4.36 -17.75 -0.56
N TYR A 90 4.82 -16.72 -1.29
CA TYR A 90 5.92 -16.85 -2.24
C TYR A 90 7.20 -17.37 -1.57
N GLY A 91 7.61 -16.75 -0.45
CA GLY A 91 8.78 -17.19 0.31
C GLY A 91 8.68 -18.65 0.74
N VAL A 92 7.56 -19.05 1.36
CA VAL A 92 7.31 -20.45 1.75
C VAL A 92 7.37 -21.39 0.55
N SER A 93 6.80 -21.02 -0.59
CA SER A 93 6.81 -21.85 -1.79
C SER A 93 8.22 -22.09 -2.35
N ILE A 94 9.12 -21.11 -2.25
CA ILE A 94 10.53 -21.29 -2.63
C ILE A 94 11.23 -22.27 -1.70
N PHE A 95 11.09 -22.10 -0.37
CA PHE A 95 11.75 -22.99 0.60
C PHE A 95 11.22 -24.43 0.55
N ALA A 96 9.93 -24.61 0.30
CA ALA A 96 9.32 -25.93 0.15
C ALA A 96 9.78 -26.65 -1.13
N VAL A 97 10.00 -25.92 -2.23
CA VAL A 97 10.50 -26.48 -3.49
C VAL A 97 12.01 -26.76 -3.44
N GLY A 98 12.79 -26.00 -2.67
CA GLY A 98 14.24 -26.23 -2.52
C GLY A 98 14.65 -27.29 -1.50
N ALA A 99 13.70 -27.86 -0.75
CA ALA A 99 13.94 -28.92 0.25
C ALA A 99 13.75 -30.35 -0.31
N HIS A 100 13.45 -30.48 -1.60
CA HIS A 100 13.32 -31.73 -2.36
C HIS A 100 14.32 -31.76 -3.51
#